data_AF-A0A9E0YCD2-F1
#
_entry.id   AF-A0A9E0YCD2-F1
#
_cell.length_a   1.000
_cell.length_b   1.000
_cell.length_c   1.000
_cell.angle_alpha   90.00
_cell.angle_beta   90.00
_cell.angle_gamma   90.00
#
_symmetry.space_group_name_H-M   'P 1'
#
loop_
_entity.id
_entity.type
_entity.pdbx_description
1 polymer ?
#
loop_
_entity_poly.entity_id
_entity_poly.type
_entity_poly.pdbx_seq_one_letter_code
_entity_poly.pdbx_strand_id
1 'polypeptide(L)'
;MDVSKDKTKFESEVAPAADSELLTEVASLTGLPVDWVESELTQIVKKSGHTPEQLTLEELRASMLEYLEEMNREMNAQESADLEMLESLTIPNSTSH
;
A
#
# COMPACT_ATOMS: atom_id res chain seq x y z
N MET A 1 -0.89 -10.29 59.65
CA MET A 1 -0.73 -11.48 58.80
C MET A 1 -1.98 -11.57 57.94
N ASP A 2 -2.19 -10.61 57.04
CA ASP A 2 -1.54 -10.45 55.71
C ASP A 2 -2.01 -11.56 54.76
N VAL A 3 -2.50 -11.36 53.55
CA VAL A 3 -2.60 -10.21 52.63
C VAL A 3 -3.62 -10.66 51.57
N SER A 4 -4.52 -9.77 51.17
CA SER A 4 -5.30 -9.89 49.93
C SER A 4 -4.38 -10.22 48.76
N LYS A 5 -4.63 -11.32 48.04
CA LYS A 5 -4.03 -11.52 46.72
C LYS A 5 -5.11 -11.87 45.72
N ASP A 6 -5.58 -10.80 45.07
CA ASP A 6 -5.74 -10.71 43.63
C ASP A 6 -5.33 -11.96 42.86
N LYS A 7 -6.29 -12.50 42.12
CA LYS A 7 -5.99 -13.07 40.82
C LYS A 7 -7.11 -12.65 39.85
N THR A 8 -7.12 -11.36 39.59
CA THR A 8 -7.63 -10.75 38.35
C THR A 8 -7.05 -11.55 37.18
N LYS A 9 -7.84 -12.51 36.70
CA LYS A 9 -7.61 -13.18 35.42
C LYS A 9 -7.95 -12.15 34.34
N PHE A 10 -6.97 -11.30 34.02
CA PHE A 10 -6.96 -10.57 32.76
C PHE A 10 -6.88 -11.62 31.64
N GLU A 11 -8.04 -12.12 31.21
CA GLU A 11 -8.19 -12.56 29.83
C GLU A 11 -8.08 -11.30 28.99
N SER A 12 -6.84 -10.95 28.67
CA SER A 12 -6.53 -10.15 27.50
C SER A 12 -6.96 -10.99 26.32
N GLU A 13 -8.22 -10.82 25.92
CA GLU A 13 -8.76 -11.25 24.64
C GLU A 13 -7.99 -10.45 23.58
N VAL A 14 -6.80 -10.94 23.24
CA VAL A 14 -6.04 -10.47 22.10
C VAL A 14 -6.85 -10.93 20.90
N ALA A 15 -7.65 -10.04 20.32
CA ALA A 15 -8.23 -10.23 19.01
C ALA A 15 -7.09 -10.17 17.98
N PRO A 16 -6.74 -11.27 17.27
CA PRO A 16 -5.72 -11.25 16.22
C PRO A 16 -6.35 -11.46 14.82
N ALA A 17 -7.68 -11.34 14.68
CA ALA A 17 -8.40 -11.81 13.51
C ALA A 17 -8.66 -10.73 12.43
N ALA A 18 -8.82 -9.46 12.83
CA ALA A 18 -9.21 -8.40 11.89
C ALA A 18 -8.09 -8.05 10.89
N ASP A 19 -6.85 -8.09 11.36
CA ASP A 19 -5.66 -7.69 10.59
C ASP A 19 -5.41 -8.67 9.44
N SER A 20 -5.65 -9.96 9.70
CA SER A 20 -5.49 -11.04 8.72
C SER A 20 -6.57 -11.00 7.64
N GLU A 21 -7.79 -10.56 7.97
CA GLU A 21 -8.92 -10.55 7.05
C GLU A 21 -8.77 -9.45 5.98
N LEU A 22 -8.36 -8.24 6.39
CA LEU A 22 -8.08 -7.14 5.46
C LEU A 22 -6.95 -7.50 4.49
N LEU A 23 -5.82 -8.01 5.00
CA LEU A 23 -4.68 -8.40 4.17
C LEU A 23 -5.04 -9.49 3.17
N THR A 24 -5.84 -10.47 3.61
CA THR A 24 -6.32 -11.56 2.75
C THR A 24 -7.26 -11.04 1.66
N GLU A 25 -8.16 -10.13 1.99
CA GLU A 25 -9.09 -9.54 1.01
C GLU A 25 -8.34 -8.70 -0.04
N VAL A 26 -7.40 -7.85 0.38
CA VAL A 26 -6.57 -7.05 -0.54
C VAL A 26 -5.69 -7.96 -1.42
N ALA A 27 -5.10 -9.01 -0.85
CA ALA A 27 -4.36 -10.02 -1.62
C ALA A 27 -5.26 -10.73 -2.65
N SER A 28 -6.49 -11.08 -2.27
CA SER A 28 -7.45 -11.69 -3.19
C SER A 28 -7.88 -10.74 -4.31
N LEU A 29 -8.04 -9.45 -4.04
CA LEU A 29 -8.44 -8.44 -5.04
C LEU A 29 -7.31 -8.11 -6.01
N THR A 30 -6.07 -8.12 -5.54
CA THR A 30 -4.88 -7.78 -6.34
C THR A 30 -4.26 -8.99 -7.03
N GLY A 31 -4.58 -10.21 -6.56
CA GLY A 31 -3.92 -11.44 -7.00
C GLY A 31 -2.47 -11.56 -6.53
N LEU A 32 -2.05 -10.72 -5.59
CA LEU A 32 -0.69 -10.70 -5.05
C LEU A 32 -0.57 -11.58 -3.79
N PRO A 33 0.62 -12.11 -3.48
CA PRO A 33 0.87 -12.79 -2.22
C PRO A 33 0.58 -11.89 -1.01
N VAL A 34 -0.01 -12.44 0.05
CA VAL A 34 -0.35 -11.71 1.29
C VAL A 34 0.89 -11.02 1.88
N ASP A 35 2.03 -11.71 1.91
CA ASP A 35 3.29 -11.17 2.46
C ASP A 35 3.76 -9.91 1.69
N TRP A 36 3.47 -9.85 0.38
CA TRP A 36 3.84 -8.70 -0.45
C TRP A 36 2.90 -7.53 -0.19
N VAL A 37 1.61 -7.81 -0.05
CA VAL A 37 0.59 -6.81 0.30
C VAL A 37 0.88 -6.20 1.68
N GLU A 38 1.23 -7.03 2.67
CA GLU A 38 1.62 -6.57 4.01
C GLU A 38 2.87 -5.68 3.98
N SER A 39 3.89 -6.09 3.22
CA SER A 39 5.11 -5.30 3.03
C SER A 39 4.79 -3.94 2.42
N GLU A 40 3.97 -3.89 1.37
CA GLU A 40 3.59 -2.64 0.71
C GLU A 40 2.75 -1.73 1.60
N LEU A 41 1.73 -2.26 2.29
CA LEU A 41 0.95 -1.49 3.26
C LEU A 41 1.84 -0.90 4.35
N THR A 42 2.83 -1.65 4.84
CA THR A 42 3.81 -1.15 5.80
C THR A 42 4.64 0.00 5.22
N GLN A 43 5.01 -0.05 3.94
CA GLN A 43 5.72 1.05 3.29
C GLN A 43 4.85 2.29 3.11
N ILE A 44 3.59 2.11 2.69
CA ILE A 44 2.62 3.20 2.53
C ILE A 44 2.44 3.96 3.86
N VAL A 45 2.25 3.23 4.96
CA VAL A 45 2.10 3.81 6.30
C VAL A 45 3.37 4.50 6.79
N LYS A 46 4.55 3.93 6.50
CA LYS A 46 5.82 4.60 6.81
C LYS A 46 6.01 5.88 6.00
N LYS A 47 5.62 5.89 4.73
CA LYS A 47 5.74 7.05 3.83
C LYS A 47 4.85 8.20 4.27
N SER A 48 3.66 7.91 4.82
CA SER A 48 2.79 8.92 5.42
C SER A 48 3.28 9.42 6.78
N GLY A 49 4.37 8.86 7.33
CA GLY A 49 4.96 9.29 8.60
C GLY A 49 4.23 8.78 9.84
N HIS A 50 3.35 7.80 9.68
CA HIS A 50 2.55 7.23 10.78
C HIS A 50 3.14 5.90 11.22
N THR A 51 2.82 5.49 12.45
CA THR A 51 3.07 4.12 12.92
C THR A 51 1.77 3.31 12.80
N PRO A 52 1.83 2.01 12.46
CA PRO A 52 0.63 1.18 12.30
C PRO A 52 -0.29 1.20 13.53
N GLU A 53 0.29 1.37 14.71
CA GLU A 53 -0.38 1.39 16.01
C GLU A 53 -1.15 2.70 16.28
N GLN A 54 -0.81 3.77 15.56
CA GLN A 54 -1.38 5.11 15.74
C GLN A 54 -2.23 5.54 14.54
N LEU A 55 -2.26 4.72 13.49
CA LEU A 55 -2.94 5.03 12.24
C LEU A 55 -4.44 4.77 12.36
N THR A 56 -5.24 5.80 12.11
CA THR A 56 -6.68 5.63 11.95
C THR A 56 -7.02 5.05 10.57
N LEU A 57 -8.18 4.41 10.45
CA LEU A 57 -8.67 3.92 9.16
C LEU A 57 -8.76 5.02 8.09
N GLU A 58 -9.05 6.26 8.48
CA GLU A 58 -9.14 7.37 7.55
C GLU A 58 -7.76 7.81 7.05
N GLU A 59 -6.76 7.84 7.92
CA GLU A 59 -5.37 8.11 7.55
C GLU A 59 -4.80 6.99 6.68
N LEU A 60 -5.15 5.73 6.94
CA LEU A 60 -4.81 4.60 6.07
C LEU A 60 -5.39 4.80 4.67
N ARG A 61 -6.68 5.11 4.57
CA ARG A 61 -7.34 5.37 3.28
C ARG A 61 -6.70 6.53 2.54
N ALA A 62 -6.40 7.63 3.22
CA ALA A 62 -5.72 8.78 2.63
C ALA A 62 -4.33 8.39 2.09
N SER A 63 -3.55 7.64 2.87
CA SER A 63 -2.22 7.16 2.48
C SER A 63 -2.29 6.22 1.27
N MET A 64 -3.28 5.33 1.23
CA MET A 64 -3.50 4.44 0.08
C MET A 64 -3.95 5.20 -1.17
N LEU A 65 -4.80 6.22 -1.03
CA LEU A 65 -5.22 7.05 -2.16
C LEU A 65 -4.02 7.79 -2.75
N GLU A 66 -3.18 8.40 -1.92
CA GLU A 66 -1.96 9.08 -2.36
C GLU A 66 -1.02 8.14 -3.11
N TYR A 67 -0.82 6.92 -2.60
CA TYR A 67 -0.04 5.88 -3.26
C TYR A 67 -0.59 5.53 -4.65
N LEU A 68 -1.90 5.32 -4.76
CA LEU A 68 -2.55 5.00 -6.04
C LEU A 68 -2.46 6.15 -7.04
N GLU A 69 -2.59 7.39 -6.57
CA GLU A 69 -2.43 8.57 -7.42
C GLU A 69 -0.99 8.72 -7.92
N GLU A 70 0.00 8.46 -7.08
CA GLU A 70 1.41 8.50 -7.46
C GLU A 70 1.74 7.43 -8.49
N MET A 71 1.33 6.19 -8.26
CA MET A 71 1.48 5.09 -9.21
C MET A 71 0.79 5.41 -10.54
N ASN A 72 -0.41 5.99 -10.50
CA ASN A 72 -1.12 6.41 -11.71
C ASN A 72 -0.37 7.54 -12.44
N ARG A 73 0.19 8.52 -11.73
CA ARG A 73 1.03 9.57 -12.34
C ARG A 73 2.27 8.96 -13.01
N GLU A 74 2.94 8.02 -12.36
CA GLU A 74 4.10 7.32 -12.92
C GLU A 74 3.75 6.53 -14.18
N MET A 75 2.65 5.77 -14.16
CA MET A 75 2.17 5.04 -15.34
C MET A 75 1.88 5.97 -16.51
N ASN A 76 1.13 7.05 -16.29
CA ASN A 76 0.81 8.01 -17.36
C ASN A 76 2.05 8.76 -17.87
N ALA A 77 3.00 9.09 -16.98
CA ALA A 77 4.27 9.72 -17.37
C ALA A 77 5.14 8.77 -18.22
N GLN A 78 5.12 7.47 -17.89
CA GLN A 78 5.86 6.47 -18.65
C GLN A 78 5.24 6.20 -20.03
N GLU A 79 3.91 6.12 -20.12
CA GLU A 79 3.20 5.94 -21.40
C GLU A 79 3.43 7.10 -22.37
N SER A 80 3.43 8.34 -21.85
CA SER A 80 3.71 9.52 -22.66
C SER A 80 5.16 9.56 -23.15
N ALA A 81 6.14 9.21 -22.31
CA ALA A 81 7.54 9.15 -22.70
C ALA A 81 7.83 8.05 -23.76
N ASP A 82 7.18 6.89 -23.65
CA ASP A 82 7.35 5.80 -24.60
C ASP A 82 6.78 6.14 -26.00
N LEU A 83 5.65 6.87 -26.01
CA LEU A 83 5.03 7.36 -27.25
C LEU A 83 5.92 8.41 -27.96
N GLU A 84 6.53 9.33 -27.21
CA GLU A 84 7.47 10.33 -27.77
C GLU A 84 8.73 9.68 -28.35
N MET A 85 9.24 8.61 -27.72
CA MET A 85 10.36 7.85 -28.28
C MET A 85 9.98 7.20 -29.62
N LEU A 86 8.81 6.57 -29.72
CA LEU A 86 8.35 5.94 -30.97
C LEU A 86 8.12 6.95 -32.10
N GLU A 87 7.62 8.15 -31.79
CA GLU A 87 7.47 9.23 -32.78
C GLU A 87 8.83 9.70 -33.31
N SER A 88 9.85 9.80 -32.44
CA SER A 88 11.21 10.18 -32.85
C SER A 88 11.91 9.14 -33.75
N LEU A 89 11.52 7.86 -33.65
CA LEU A 89 12.03 6.74 -34.46
C LEU A 89 11.34 6.59 -35.82
N THR A 90 10.19 7.23 -36.03
CA THR A 90 9.34 7.01 -37.22
C THR A 90 9.41 8.10 -38.27
N ILE A 91 10.29 9.11 -38.17
CA ILE A 91 10.46 10.10 -39.24
C ILE A 91 10.98 9.40 -40.51
N PRO A 92 10.18 9.27 -41.59
CA PRO A 92 10.70 8.76 -42.84
C PRO A 92 11.58 9.85 -43.43
N ASN A 93 12.83 9.50 -43.70
CA ASN A 93 13.73 10.25 -44.58
C ASN A 93 13.02 10.58 -45.90
N SER A 94 12.44 11.77 -46.00
CA SER A 94 12.01 12.39 -47.25
C SER A 94 12.97 13.53 -47.57
N THR A 95 14.26 13.18 -47.71
CA THR A 95 15.23 14.06 -48.34
C THR A 95 15.26 13.74 -49.84
N SER A 96 14.90 14.76 -50.62
CA SER A 96 15.27 14.97 -52.03
C SER A 96 14.81 13.95 -53.09
N HIS A 97 13.91 14.39 -53.96
CA HIS A 97 14.31 14.72 -55.33
C HIS A 97 13.39 15.73 -56.01
#